data_AF-A0A970SKB8-F1
#
_entry.id   AF-A0A970SKB8-F1
#
_cell.length_a   1.000
_cell.length_b   1.000
_cell.length_c   1.000
_cell.angle_alpha   90.00
_cell.angle_beta   90.00
_cell.angle_gamma   90.00
#
_symmetry.space_group_name_H-M   'P 1'
#
loop_
_entity.id
_entity.type
_entity.pdbx_description
1 polymer ?
#
loop_
_entity_poly.entity_id
_entity_poly.type
_entity_poly.pdbx_seq_one_letter_code
_entity_poly.pdbx_strand_id
1 'polypeptide(L)'
;MKRNILFLAFALLSFTLYANFSNLSIRLYNNSELEVVMLGKVYTSDRVCVINNIKAGNHRIQVYSVGYRANGIRYTQMIYTGNINILPNKSIEALVTQNRRLQILSERTIGGYNNNYGRNHGNNWRYNGGGQGRQGGNRYGGINERDYNNLLALIQRESLDFKKMTTAKTSLAETE
;
A
#
# COMPACT_ATOMS: atom_id res chain seq x y z
N MET A 1 45.84 35.41 24.51
CA MET A 1 44.86 34.32 24.76
C MET A 1 43.47 34.79 24.32
N LYS A 2 42.63 33.89 23.79
CA LYS A 2 41.21 34.08 23.39
C LYS A 2 40.92 34.55 21.96
N ARG A 3 41.37 33.79 20.97
CA ARG A 3 40.73 33.68 19.65
C ARG A 3 40.76 32.19 19.28
N ASN A 4 39.71 31.69 18.63
CA ASN A 4 39.62 30.35 17.99
C ASN A 4 38.80 29.24 18.69
N ILE A 5 37.74 29.54 19.45
CA ILE A 5 36.78 28.49 19.90
C ILE A 5 35.35 28.73 19.36
N LEU A 6 35.10 29.80 18.57
CA LEU A 6 33.74 30.14 18.14
C LEU A 6 33.31 29.55 16.78
N PHE A 7 34.15 28.77 16.09
CA PHE A 7 33.84 28.24 14.75
C PHE A 7 33.48 26.74 14.72
N LEU A 8 33.57 26.02 15.85
CA LEU A 8 33.35 24.56 15.89
C LEU A 8 31.96 24.13 16.40
N ALA A 9 31.07 25.07 16.71
CA ALA A 9 29.72 24.75 17.20
C ALA A 9 28.64 24.68 16.08
N PHE A 10 29.01 24.93 14.82
CA PHE A 10 28.06 24.90 13.69
C PHE A 10 28.03 23.55 12.93
N ALA A 11 28.86 22.58 13.31
CA ALA A 11 29.02 21.31 12.58
C ALA A 11 28.21 20.11 13.15
N LEU A 12 27.49 20.29 14.27
CA LEU A 12 26.78 19.20 14.96
C LEU A 12 25.25 19.23 14.84
N LEU A 13 24.71 20.05 13.93
CA LEU A 13 23.28 20.12 13.61
C LEU A 13 22.97 19.52 12.23
N SER A 14 23.74 18.51 11.83
CA SER A 14 23.33 17.58 10.79
C SER A 14 22.23 16.68 11.36
N PHE A 15 21.02 17.25 11.49
CA PHE A 15 19.81 16.44 11.61
C PHE A 15 19.75 15.53 10.38
N THR A 16 20.15 14.28 10.55
CA THR A 16 19.68 13.18 9.73
C THR A 16 18.18 13.07 9.96
N LEU A 17 17.42 13.93 9.30
CA LEU A 17 16.01 13.70 9.05
C LEU A 17 15.96 12.42 8.22
N TYR A 18 15.79 11.28 8.89
CA TYR A 18 15.34 10.06 8.24
C TYR A 18 14.04 10.43 7.53
N ALA A 19 14.16 10.65 6.22
CA ALA A 19 13.04 11.01 5.39
C ALA A 19 12.14 9.78 5.33
N ASN A 20 11.12 9.77 6.18
CA ASN A 20 10.11 8.74 6.19
C ASN A 20 9.25 8.94 4.95
N PHE A 21 9.48 8.09 3.96
CA PHE A 21 8.77 8.11 2.70
C PHE A 21 7.61 7.11 2.73
N SER A 22 6.56 7.46 1.99
CA SER A 22 5.33 6.71 1.91
C SER A 22 4.89 6.56 0.46
N ASN A 23 4.04 5.58 0.21
CA ASN A 23 3.45 5.32 -1.09
C ASN A 23 1.95 5.57 -1.01
N LEU A 24 1.38 6.23 -2.01
CA LEU A 24 -0.05 6.47 -2.13
C LEU A 24 -0.56 5.82 -3.41
N SER A 25 -1.55 4.97 -3.26
CA SER A 25 -2.31 4.37 -4.35
C SER A 25 -3.70 4.97 -4.36
N ILE A 26 -4.13 5.55 -5.48
CA ILE A 26 -5.46 6.12 -5.65
C ILE A 26 -6.15 5.45 -6.83
N ARG A 27 -7.41 5.09 -6.63
CA ARG A 27 -8.31 4.62 -7.69
C ARG A 27 -9.67 5.29 -7.63
N LEU A 28 -10.42 5.16 -8.71
CA LEU A 28 -11.79 5.67 -8.82
C LEU A 28 -12.80 4.55 -8.58
N TYR A 29 -13.97 4.88 -8.03
CA TYR A 29 -15.05 3.91 -7.82
C TYR A 29 -15.48 3.15 -9.08
N ASN A 30 -15.33 3.78 -10.25
CA ASN A 30 -15.72 3.23 -11.54
C ASN A 30 -14.55 2.61 -12.32
N ASN A 31 -13.34 2.56 -11.75
CA ASN A 31 -12.11 2.07 -12.41
C ASN A 31 -11.81 2.74 -13.77
N SER A 32 -12.22 4.01 -13.96
CA SER A 32 -11.86 4.79 -15.15
C SER A 32 -10.42 5.33 -15.08
N GLU A 33 -9.89 5.74 -16.23
CA GLU A 33 -8.60 6.44 -16.34
C GLU A 33 -8.63 7.69 -15.45
N LEU A 34 -7.50 7.96 -14.79
CA LEU A 34 -7.37 9.06 -13.85
C LEU A 34 -6.05 9.81 -13.98
N GLU A 35 -6.11 11.09 -13.65
CA GLU A 35 -4.93 11.93 -13.43
C GLU A 35 -4.94 12.44 -12.00
N VAL A 36 -3.81 12.33 -11.32
CA VAL A 36 -3.61 12.84 -9.97
C VAL A 36 -2.58 13.95 -10.02
N VAL A 37 -2.93 15.12 -9.50
CA VAL A 37 -2.02 16.23 -9.33
C VAL A 37 -1.67 16.37 -7.85
N MET A 38 -0.39 16.21 -7.53
CA MET A 38 0.13 16.35 -6.17
C MET A 38 1.50 17.02 -6.23
N LEU A 39 1.73 18.00 -5.35
CA LEU A 39 3.00 18.75 -5.29
C LEU A 39 3.42 19.37 -6.65
N GLY A 40 2.45 19.81 -7.45
CA GLY A 40 2.68 20.39 -8.78
C GLY A 40 3.05 19.37 -9.86
N LYS A 41 3.08 18.07 -9.56
CA LYS A 41 3.35 16.98 -10.51
C LYS A 41 2.06 16.28 -10.90
N VAL A 42 1.95 15.91 -12.18
CA VAL A 42 0.83 15.15 -12.74
C VAL A 42 1.23 13.69 -12.86
N TYR A 43 0.36 12.79 -12.39
CA TYR A 43 0.52 11.35 -12.46
C TYR A 43 -0.70 10.75 -13.15
N THR A 44 -0.50 10.13 -14.32
CA THR A 44 -1.58 9.56 -15.14
C THR A 44 -1.57 8.04 -15.05
N SER A 45 -2.74 7.42 -14.98
CA SER A 45 -2.89 5.95 -14.97
C SER A 45 -4.28 5.53 -15.45
N ASP A 46 -4.40 4.32 -16.00
CA ASP A 46 -5.67 3.78 -16.50
C ASP A 46 -6.66 3.38 -15.40
N ARG A 47 -6.16 2.93 -14.23
CA ARG A 47 -7.03 2.37 -13.17
C ARG A 47 -6.59 2.74 -11.77
N VAL A 48 -5.29 2.67 -11.51
CA VAL A 48 -4.71 2.87 -10.18
C VAL A 48 -3.46 3.73 -10.32
N CYS A 49 -3.53 4.97 -9.86
CA CYS A 49 -2.40 5.87 -9.82
C CYS A 49 -1.56 5.59 -8.57
N VAL A 50 -0.31 5.18 -8.76
CA VAL A 50 0.65 4.93 -7.67
C VAL A 50 1.69 6.04 -7.65
N ILE A 51 1.75 6.74 -6.53
CA ILE A 51 2.73 7.80 -6.27
C ILE A 51 3.66 7.30 -5.17
N ASN A 52 4.92 7.07 -5.53
CA ASN A 52 5.95 6.55 -4.63
C ASN A 52 6.80 7.67 -4.03
N ASN A 53 7.46 7.36 -2.91
CA ASN A 53 8.43 8.24 -2.26
C ASN A 53 7.86 9.62 -1.87
N ILE A 54 6.64 9.64 -1.36
CA ILE A 54 5.99 10.86 -0.86
C ILE A 54 6.50 11.14 0.56
N LYS A 55 6.93 12.37 0.81
CA LYS A 55 7.31 12.82 2.16
C LYS A 55 6.10 12.75 3.09
N ALA A 56 6.27 12.30 4.32
CA ALA A 56 5.21 12.41 5.33
C ALA A 56 4.73 13.86 5.55
N GLY A 57 3.44 14.04 5.83
CA GLY A 57 2.83 15.34 6.10
C GLY A 57 1.52 15.57 5.34
N ASN A 58 1.00 16.79 5.43
CA ASN A 58 -0.23 17.17 4.77
C ASN A 58 0.04 17.68 3.34
N HIS A 59 -0.62 17.08 2.34
CA HIS A 59 -0.43 17.40 0.92
C HIS A 59 -1.75 17.79 0.28
N ARG A 60 -1.71 18.83 -0.57
CA ARG A 60 -2.82 19.15 -1.45
C ARG A 60 -2.83 18.19 -2.63
N ILE A 61 -4.01 17.67 -2.96
CA ILE A 61 -4.23 16.74 -4.05
C ILE A 61 -5.44 17.16 -4.88
N GLN A 62 -5.33 16.97 -6.19
CA GLN A 62 -6.45 17.05 -7.13
C GLN A 62 -6.51 15.73 -7.90
N VAL A 63 -7.71 15.21 -8.11
CA VAL A 63 -7.93 13.99 -8.89
C VAL A 63 -8.92 14.30 -9.98
N TYR A 64 -8.57 13.91 -11.20
CA TYR A 64 -9.36 14.06 -12.40
C TYR A 64 -9.73 12.67 -12.92
N SER A 65 -10.97 12.50 -13.36
CA SER A 65 -11.38 11.37 -14.21
C SER A 65 -11.14 11.76 -15.65
N VAL A 66 -10.61 10.82 -16.43
CA VAL A 66 -10.36 10.97 -17.85
C VAL A 66 -11.40 10.16 -18.61
N GLY A 67 -11.99 10.79 -19.62
CA GLY A 67 -12.92 10.13 -20.53
C GLY A 67 -12.67 10.53 -21.97
N TYR A 68 -13.36 9.84 -22.88
CA TYR A 68 -13.32 10.10 -24.32
C TYR A 68 -14.74 10.37 -24.81
N ARG A 69 -14.90 11.41 -25.63
CA ARG A 69 -16.15 11.67 -26.34
C ARG A 69 -16.33 10.67 -27.49
N ALA A 70 -17.52 10.60 -28.06
CA ALA A 70 -17.82 9.70 -29.19
C ALA A 70 -16.89 9.91 -30.41
N ASN A 71 -16.31 11.11 -30.56
CA ASN A 71 -15.33 11.45 -31.59
C ASN A 71 -13.87 11.20 -31.18
N GLY A 72 -13.62 10.48 -30.08
CA GLY A 72 -12.30 10.18 -29.56
C GLY A 72 -11.59 11.34 -28.85
N ILE A 73 -12.22 12.52 -28.72
CA ILE A 73 -11.60 13.64 -28.01
C ILE A 73 -11.55 13.34 -26.51
N ARG A 74 -10.34 13.35 -25.98
CA ARG A 74 -10.04 13.22 -24.55
C ARG A 74 -10.57 14.44 -23.79
N TYR A 75 -11.25 14.21 -22.68
CA TYR A 75 -11.63 15.24 -21.74
C TYR A 75 -11.28 14.82 -20.31
N THR A 76 -10.99 15.80 -19.47
CA THR A 76 -10.68 15.58 -18.06
C THR A 76 -11.68 16.35 -17.21
N GLN A 77 -12.14 15.71 -16.14
CA GLN A 77 -13.06 16.31 -15.18
C GLN A 77 -12.50 16.16 -13.78
N MET A 78 -12.33 17.28 -13.07
CA MET A 78 -11.96 17.24 -11.66
C MET A 78 -13.08 16.60 -10.85
N ILE A 79 -12.76 15.53 -10.13
CA ILE A 79 -13.70 14.76 -9.31
C ILE A 79 -13.37 14.85 -7.83
N TYR A 80 -12.16 15.25 -7.46
CA TYR A 80 -11.79 15.51 -6.07
C TYR A 80 -10.73 16.60 -6.00
N THR A 81 -10.83 17.46 -4.99
CA THR A 81 -9.81 18.43 -4.61
C THR A 81 -9.82 18.56 -3.10
N GLY A 82 -8.65 18.47 -2.48
CA GLY A 82 -8.57 18.51 -1.02
C GLY A 82 -7.15 18.29 -0.51
N ASN A 83 -7.07 18.04 0.78
CA ASN A 83 -5.84 17.73 1.46
C ASN A 83 -5.85 16.25 1.90
N ILE A 84 -4.68 15.63 1.93
CA ILE A 84 -4.47 14.29 2.47
C ILE A 84 -3.28 14.31 3.42
N ASN A 85 -3.45 13.74 4.61
CA ASN A 85 -2.36 13.54 5.56
C ASN A 85 -1.66 12.21 5.26
N ILE A 86 -0.42 12.27 4.77
CA ILE A 86 0.40 11.11 4.48
C ILE A 86 1.23 10.80 5.72
N LEU A 87 0.89 9.70 6.38
CA LEU A 87 1.64 9.19 7.53
C LEU A 87 3.02 8.66 7.09
N PRO A 88 4.05 8.73 7.95
CA PRO A 88 5.40 8.25 7.64
C PRO A 88 5.47 6.72 7.51
N ASN A 89 6.27 6.24 6.54
CA ASN A 89 6.53 4.81 6.30
C ASN A 89 5.26 3.99 6.06
N LYS A 90 4.28 4.56 5.34
CA LYS A 90 3.00 3.91 5.03
C LYS A 90 2.78 3.72 3.54
N SER A 91 2.20 2.59 3.19
CA SER A 91 1.53 2.35 1.92
C SER A 91 0.04 2.59 2.15
N ILE A 92 -0.48 3.67 1.58
CA ILE A 92 -1.84 4.15 1.75
C ILE A 92 -2.61 3.82 0.47
N GLU A 93 -3.74 3.15 0.61
CA GLU A 93 -4.68 2.90 -0.48
C GLU A 93 -5.91 3.77 -0.28
N ALA A 94 -6.25 4.55 -1.30
CA ALA A 94 -7.36 5.47 -1.27
C ALA A 94 -8.28 5.29 -2.49
N LEU A 95 -9.56 5.58 -2.27
CA LEU A 95 -10.63 5.49 -3.24
C LEU A 95 -11.32 6.85 -3.35
N VAL A 96 -11.46 7.37 -4.57
CA VAL A 96 -12.41 8.46 -4.83
C VAL A 96 -13.78 7.83 -5.11
N THR A 97 -14.68 8.01 -4.14
CA THR A 97 -16.05 7.50 -4.18
C THR A 97 -16.91 8.23 -5.22
N GLN A 98 -18.06 7.65 -5.57
CA GLN A 98 -19.04 8.27 -6.47
C GLN A 98 -19.50 9.66 -5.99
N ASN A 99 -19.53 9.87 -4.68
CA ASN A 99 -19.90 11.14 -4.05
C ASN A 99 -18.75 12.16 -4.01
N ARG A 100 -17.68 11.95 -4.81
CA ARG A 100 -16.53 12.86 -4.91
C ARG A 100 -15.79 13.05 -3.59
N ARG A 101 -15.81 12.04 -2.72
CA ARG A 101 -15.06 12.01 -1.45
C ARG A 101 -13.88 11.05 -1.58
N LEU A 102 -12.72 11.46 -1.07
CA LEU A 102 -11.57 10.58 -0.89
C LEU A 102 -11.74 9.77 0.39
N GLN A 103 -11.71 8.45 0.27
CA GLN A 103 -11.78 7.51 1.38
C GLN A 103 -10.49 6.72 1.44
N ILE A 104 -9.88 6.62 2.62
CA ILE A 104 -8.75 5.73 2.86
C ILE A 104 -9.31 4.31 3.08
N LEU A 105 -8.89 3.37 2.24
CA LEU A 105 -9.29 1.97 2.31
C LEU A 105 -8.36 1.16 3.21
N SER A 106 -7.06 1.36 3.08
CA SER A 106 -6.06 0.62 3.86
C SER A 106 -4.78 1.42 4.07
N GLU A 107 -4.10 1.13 5.17
CA GLU A 107 -2.78 1.68 5.48
C GLU A 107 -1.88 0.54 5.97
N ARG A 108 -0.76 0.32 5.30
CA ARG A 108 0.22 -0.73 5.66
C ARG A 108 1.58 -0.11 5.95
N THR A 109 2.29 -0.60 6.96
CA THR A 109 3.67 -0.14 7.22
C THR A 109 4.61 -0.68 6.15
N ILE A 110 5.42 0.20 5.55
CA ILE A 110 6.48 -0.18 4.60
C ILE A 110 7.70 -0.60 5.42
N GLY A 111 8.19 -1.83 5.21
CA GLY A 111 9.43 -2.31 5.83
C GLY A 111 9.30 -2.90 7.25
N GLY A 112 8.10 -3.04 7.79
CA GLY A 112 7.87 -3.81 9.01
C GLY A 112 7.53 -5.25 8.66
N TYR A 113 8.44 -6.20 8.89
CA TYR A 113 8.06 -7.60 9.06
C TYR A 113 7.03 -7.65 10.17
N ASN A 114 5.77 -7.85 9.80
CA ASN A 114 4.68 -7.98 10.73
C ASN A 114 4.78 -9.37 11.38
N ASN A 115 5.77 -9.56 12.26
CA ASN A 115 5.94 -10.72 13.12
C ASN A 115 4.89 -10.72 14.25
N ASN A 116 3.63 -10.43 13.91
CA ASN A 116 2.50 -10.43 14.82
C ASN A 116 1.68 -11.71 14.64
N TYR A 117 2.38 -12.83 14.50
CA TYR A 117 1.84 -14.16 14.72
C TYR A 117 2.40 -14.71 16.03
N GLY A 118 1.64 -14.54 17.12
CA GLY A 118 1.62 -15.51 18.22
C GLY A 118 2.62 -15.32 19.36
N ARG A 119 2.61 -14.18 20.06
CA ARG A 119 2.93 -14.19 21.50
C ARG A 119 1.70 -14.67 22.27
N ASN A 120 1.59 -15.99 22.43
CA ASN A 120 0.98 -16.70 23.57
C ASN A 120 0.63 -18.12 23.13
N HIS A 121 1.47 -19.08 23.53
CA HIS A 121 1.08 -20.19 24.37
C HIS A 121 2.37 -20.96 24.68
N GLY A 122 2.79 -20.90 25.94
CA GLY A 122 3.76 -21.85 26.43
C GLY A 122 3.19 -23.25 26.24
N ASN A 123 3.96 -24.12 25.59
CA ASN A 123 3.88 -25.52 25.93
C ASN A 123 5.26 -26.16 25.79
N ASN A 124 5.71 -26.61 26.95
CA ASN A 124 6.93 -27.28 27.27
C ASN A 124 6.90 -28.68 26.64
N TRP A 125 7.55 -28.88 25.48
CA TRP A 125 7.81 -30.22 24.96
C TRP A 125 9.29 -30.34 24.60
N ARG A 126 10.02 -30.82 25.61
CA ARG A 126 11.31 -31.48 25.45
C ARG A 126 11.14 -32.63 24.47
N TYR A 127 11.82 -32.59 23.33
CA TYR A 127 12.31 -33.81 22.69
C TYR A 127 13.77 -33.62 22.27
N ASN A 128 14.58 -34.42 22.95
CA ASN A 128 15.97 -34.71 22.72
C ASN A 128 16.12 -35.42 21.36
N GLY A 129 17.12 -35.04 20.56
CA GLY A 129 17.40 -35.66 19.27
C GLY A 129 18.64 -35.05 18.63
N GLY A 130 19.81 -35.45 19.10
CA GLY A 130 21.09 -35.11 18.47
C GLY A 130 21.18 -35.60 17.02
N GLY A 131 21.93 -34.87 16.21
CA GLY A 131 22.15 -35.23 14.81
C GLY A 131 23.17 -34.31 14.15
N GLN A 132 24.40 -34.81 14.06
CA GLN A 132 25.50 -34.27 13.27
C GLN A 132 25.11 -34.10 11.79
N GLY A 133 25.72 -33.15 11.07
CA GLY A 133 25.93 -33.32 9.63
C GLY A 133 25.77 -32.10 8.72
N ARG A 134 26.90 -31.48 8.39
CA ARG A 134 27.42 -31.14 7.05
C ARG A 134 26.49 -30.53 5.97
N GLN A 135 27.01 -29.42 5.42
CA GLN A 135 27.23 -29.14 3.98
C GLN A 135 26.02 -29.14 3.02
N GLY A 136 25.87 -27.99 2.35
CA GLY A 136 25.76 -27.99 0.89
C GLY A 136 24.38 -27.75 0.30
N GLY A 137 24.28 -26.68 -0.49
CA GLY A 137 23.27 -26.53 -1.53
C GLY A 137 22.17 -25.52 -1.19
N ASN A 138 22.38 -24.27 -1.62
CA ASN A 138 21.29 -23.31 -1.82
C ASN A 138 20.39 -23.85 -2.95
N ARG A 139 19.52 -24.79 -2.59
CA ARG A 139 18.36 -25.18 -3.39
C ARG A 139 17.40 -24.01 -3.38
N TYR A 140 16.93 -23.65 -4.58
CA TYR A 140 15.80 -22.76 -4.81
C TYR A 140 14.74 -22.95 -3.73
N GLY A 141 14.52 -21.90 -2.95
CA GLY A 141 13.59 -21.89 -1.82
C GLY A 141 12.16 -22.11 -2.30
N GLY A 142 11.76 -23.37 -2.35
CA GLY A 142 10.36 -23.76 -2.42
C GLY A 142 9.65 -23.21 -1.19
N ILE A 143 8.48 -22.62 -1.42
CA ILE A 143 7.57 -22.19 -0.37
C ILE A 143 7.41 -23.37 0.61
N ASN A 144 7.68 -23.15 1.90
CA ASN A 144 7.53 -24.22 2.87
C ASN A 144 6.04 -24.63 2.94
N GLU A 145 5.77 -25.87 3.33
CA GLU A 145 4.42 -26.44 3.30
C GLU A 145 3.39 -25.63 4.10
N ARG A 146 3.85 -24.94 5.16
CA ARG A 146 3.02 -24.04 5.96
C ARG A 146 2.59 -22.81 5.16
N ASP A 147 3.53 -22.17 4.47
CA ASP A 147 3.28 -21.01 3.63
C ASP A 147 2.42 -21.37 2.41
N TYR A 148 2.59 -22.58 1.87
CA TYR A 148 1.74 -23.12 0.81
C TYR A 148 0.29 -23.31 1.29
N ASN A 149 0.09 -23.92 2.46
CA ASN A 149 -1.23 -24.13 3.03
C ASN A 149 -1.93 -22.80 3.38
N ASN A 150 -1.17 -21.80 3.84
CA ASN A 150 -1.69 -20.46 4.08
C ASN A 150 -2.13 -19.77 2.78
N LEU A 151 -1.34 -19.89 1.71
CA LEU A 151 -1.68 -19.36 0.39
C LEU A 151 -2.94 -20.04 -0.16
N LEU A 152 -3.03 -21.36 -0.02
CA LEU A 152 -4.18 -22.15 -0.46
C LEU A 152 -5.46 -21.73 0.28
N ALA A 153 -5.40 -21.52 1.59
CA ALA A 153 -6.53 -21.06 2.39
C ALA A 153 -6.99 -19.64 1.99
N LEU A 154 -6.06 -18.75 1.66
CA LEU A 154 -6.36 -17.39 1.21
C LEU A 154 -7.06 -17.39 -0.16
N ILE A 155 -6.57 -18.19 -1.11
CA ILE A 155 -7.19 -18.37 -2.43
C ILE A 155 -8.58 -19.00 -2.31
N GLN A 156 -8.74 -20.02 -1.45
CA GLN A 156 -10.05 -20.64 -1.19
C GLN A 156 -11.04 -19.63 -0.60
N ARG A 157 -10.61 -18.75 0.30
CA ARG A 157 -11.46 -17.70 0.86
C ARG A 157 -11.87 -16.67 -0.19
N GLU A 158 -10.93 -16.16 -1.00
CA GLU A 158 -11.23 -15.21 -2.07
C GLU A 158 -12.16 -15.80 -3.14
N SER A 159 -11.94 -17.07 -3.51
CA SER A 159 -12.81 -17.76 -4.48
C SER A 159 -14.24 -18.00 -3.95
N LEU A 160 -14.40 -18.26 -2.65
CA LEU A 160 -15.71 -18.36 -2.01
C LEU A 160 -16.43 -17.01 -1.96
N ASP A 161 -15.72 -15.93 -1.67
CA ASP A 161 -16.29 -14.57 -1.69
C ASP A 161 -16.73 -14.20 -3.12
N PHE A 162 -15.96 -14.57 -4.14
CA PHE A 162 -16.34 -14.38 -5.53
C PHE A 162 -17.58 -15.21 -5.92
N LYS A 163 -17.65 -16.48 -5.49
CA LYS A 163 -18.80 -17.36 -5.74
C LYS A 163 -20.07 -16.85 -5.06
N LYS A 164 -19.98 -16.39 -3.81
CA LYS A 164 -21.11 -15.77 -3.09
C LYS A 164 -21.60 -14.50 -3.78
N MET A 165 -20.69 -13.66 -4.26
CA MET A 165 -21.04 -12.46 -5.02
C MET A 165 -21.72 -12.80 -6.34
N THR A 166 -21.26 -13.83 -7.05
CA THR A 166 -21.88 -14.28 -8.30
C THR A 166 -23.28 -14.84 -8.05
N THR A 167 -23.47 -15.69 -7.03
CA THR A 167 -24.78 -16.24 -6.68
C THR A 167 -25.76 -15.15 -6.28
N ALA A 168 -25.33 -14.15 -5.51
CA ALA A 168 -26.16 -13.02 -5.12
C ALA A 168 -26.60 -12.17 -6.33
N LYS A 169 -25.72 -12.02 -7.34
CA LYS A 169 -26.05 -11.32 -8.59
C LYS A 169 -27.06 -12.08 -9.44
N THR A 170 -26.92 -13.41 -9.55
CA THR A 170 -27.89 -14.23 -10.29
C THR A 170 -29.25 -14.28 -9.59
N SER A 171 -29.31 -14.36 -8.26
CA SER A 171 -30.60 -14.36 -7.54
C SER A 171 -31.34 -13.03 -7.62
N LEU A 172 -30.62 -11.92 -7.75
CA LEU A 172 -31.20 -10.59 -7.98
C LEU A 172 -31.72 -10.39 -9.41
N ALA A 173 -31.15 -11.09 -10.40
CA ALA A 173 -31.60 -11.03 -11.79
C ALA A 173 -32.83 -11.93 -12.07
N GLU A 174 -33.13 -12.89 -11.19
CA GLU A 174 -34.29 -13.78 -11.28
C GLU A 174 -35.54 -13.25 -10.55
N THR A 175 -35.46 -12.05 -9.94
CA THR A 175 -36.56 -11.40 -9.20
C THR A 175 -37.16 -10.18 -9.89
N GLU A 176 -36.78 -9.91 -11.15
CA GLU A 176 -37.43 -8.95 -12.07
C GLU A 176 -38.16 -9.68 -13.20
#